data_AF-A0A940QQA0-F1
#
_entry.id   AF-A0A940QQA0-F1
#
_cell.length_a   1.000
_cell.length_b   1.000
_cell.length_c   1.000
_cell.angle_alpha   90.00
_cell.angle_beta   90.00
_cell.angle_gamma   90.00
#
_symmetry.space_group_name_H-M   'P 1'
#
loop_
_entity.id
_entity.type
_entity.pdbx_description
1 polymer ?
#
loop_
_entity_poly.entity_id
_entity_poly.type
_entity_poly.pdbx_seq_one_letter_code
_entity_poly.pdbx_strand_id
1 'polypeptide(L)'
;MRARTPLLALAMAALMLPSAANAIGIEDIVDGGNTYNWQLVELPGAVCSNGSQYRFWYYDSPTSNNMVISFEGGGACWDYPSCSGQTGILGAANPNGIPADYITQMKAKYVSPLINGADPGIPGRAKNNIVTNGWDMVYMPYCTGDVHVGNRVVTYTDPTGVNPPITFRHNGYNNTVAAANFLHGRFPSINKLLVTGFSAGGVASGATFYQVRRTLVPTKAYLLNDSGPLFPAPNSSYNSYLLHSTIKTAWNLASIFSQLPASFNPNDFGSMNSMVATQFPNDRMAYTGYSSDYNFSRFSYERFYPGITQAGILAKWRADQTNLINQIKLYSNYSYHVPWHRPINDSHCDSIITFMG
;
A
#
# COMPACT_ATOMS: atom_id res chain seq x y z
N MET A 1 43.06 -2.14 65.31
CA MET A 1 43.60 -2.56 64.00
C MET A 1 42.88 -3.82 63.54
N ARG A 2 42.30 -3.75 62.34
CA ARG A 2 41.74 -4.83 61.49
C ARG A 2 40.56 -5.65 62.04
N ALA A 3 39.36 -5.08 61.88
CA ALA A 3 38.15 -5.87 61.65
C ALA A 3 38.20 -6.47 60.23
N ARG A 4 37.92 -7.77 60.10
CA ARG A 4 37.75 -8.47 58.81
C ARG A 4 36.26 -8.78 58.63
N THR A 5 35.68 -8.17 57.61
CA THR A 5 34.34 -8.45 57.06
C THR A 5 34.25 -9.86 56.48
N PRO A 6 33.15 -10.61 56.69
CA PRO A 6 32.91 -11.85 55.96
C PRO A 6 32.34 -11.54 54.57
N LEU A 7 33.00 -12.06 53.52
CA LEU A 7 32.46 -12.10 52.16
C LEU A 7 31.33 -13.13 52.09
N LEU A 8 30.10 -12.69 51.81
CA LEU A 8 29.04 -13.55 51.30
C LEU A 8 29.39 -13.94 49.86
N ALA A 9 29.59 -15.24 49.62
CA ALA A 9 29.65 -15.80 48.29
C ALA A 9 28.23 -15.83 47.69
N LEU A 10 27.94 -14.96 46.71
CA LEU A 10 26.75 -15.10 45.87
C LEU A 10 26.99 -16.25 44.89
N ALA A 11 26.21 -17.33 45.04
CA ALA A 11 26.10 -18.37 44.03
C ALA A 11 25.44 -17.79 42.76
N MET A 12 26.19 -17.72 41.66
CA MET A 12 25.62 -17.45 40.34
C MET A 12 24.83 -18.68 39.87
N ALA A 13 23.51 -18.61 39.98
CA ALA A 13 22.64 -19.50 39.21
C ALA A 13 22.72 -19.09 37.74
N ALA A 14 23.35 -19.93 36.91
CA ALA A 14 23.34 -19.79 35.46
C ALA A 14 21.91 -20.04 34.96
N LEU A 15 21.12 -18.99 34.83
CA LEU A 15 19.92 -18.99 34.01
C LEU A 15 20.36 -19.16 32.56
N MET A 16 20.23 -20.38 32.03
CA MET A 16 20.27 -20.60 30.59
C MET A 16 19.11 -19.84 29.96
N LEU A 17 19.40 -18.65 29.45
CA LEU A 17 18.51 -17.93 28.56
C LEU A 17 18.27 -18.81 27.33
N PRO A 18 17.01 -19.01 26.90
CA PRO A 18 16.74 -19.63 25.61
C PRO A 18 17.48 -18.82 24.55
N SER A 19 18.13 -19.53 23.63
CA SER A 19 18.73 -18.96 22.43
C SER A 19 17.79 -17.92 21.82
N ALA A 20 18.25 -16.67 21.76
CA ALA A 20 17.51 -15.58 21.16
C ALA A 20 17.07 -16.01 19.75
N ALA A 21 15.76 -16.09 19.55
CA ALA A 21 15.21 -16.04 18.22
C ALA A 21 15.60 -14.68 17.66
N ASN A 22 16.58 -14.65 16.77
CA ASN A 22 16.93 -13.44 16.04
C ASN A 22 15.74 -13.11 15.13
N ALA A 23 14.84 -12.27 15.62
CA ALA A 23 13.88 -11.59 14.77
C ALA A 23 14.70 -10.74 13.80
N ILE A 24 14.67 -11.08 12.51
CA ILE A 24 15.19 -10.21 11.46
C ILE A 24 14.17 -9.09 11.31
N GLY A 25 14.20 -8.12 12.23
CA GLY A 25 13.54 -6.84 12.04
C GLY A 25 14.33 -6.04 11.01
N ILE A 26 13.64 -5.31 10.13
CA ILE A 26 14.32 -4.36 9.26
C ILE A 26 14.70 -3.17 10.14
N GLU A 27 15.97 -3.05 10.51
CA GLU A 27 16.44 -1.96 11.37
C GLU A 27 17.04 -0.77 10.58
N ASP A 28 16.80 -0.74 9.27
CA ASP A 28 17.38 0.25 8.38
C ASP A 28 16.79 1.65 8.63
N ILE A 29 17.69 2.63 8.72
CA ILE A 29 17.35 4.06 8.72
C ILE A 29 17.91 4.66 7.44
N VAL A 30 17.10 5.44 6.73
CA VAL A 30 17.42 5.94 5.39
C VAL A 30 17.61 7.44 5.37
N ASP A 31 18.56 7.88 4.55
CA ASP A 31 18.80 9.28 4.24
C ASP A 31 18.19 9.66 2.90
N GLY A 32 17.79 10.92 2.79
CA GLY A 32 17.25 11.43 1.54
C GLY A 32 15.96 12.22 1.67
N GLY A 33 15.80 12.99 2.74
CA GLY A 33 14.71 13.97 2.88
C GLY A 33 14.30 14.55 1.52
N ASN A 34 13.00 14.46 1.21
CA ASN A 34 12.37 14.73 -0.09
C ASN A 34 12.82 16.05 -0.76
N THR A 35 14.02 16.08 -1.32
CA THR A 35 14.67 17.27 -1.91
C THR A 35 14.71 17.18 -3.43
N TYR A 36 14.05 16.18 -4.01
CA TYR A 36 13.94 16.05 -5.46
C TYR A 36 13.30 17.31 -6.06
N ASN A 37 13.79 17.67 -7.25
CA ASN A 37 13.19 18.74 -8.03
C ASN A 37 11.94 18.24 -8.74
N TRP A 38 10.87 18.02 -7.96
CA TRP A 38 9.62 17.44 -8.43
C TRP A 38 8.97 18.26 -9.54
N GLN A 39 8.55 17.55 -10.58
CA GLN A 39 7.76 18.07 -11.68
C GLN A 39 6.29 17.70 -11.44
N LEU A 40 5.44 18.71 -11.35
CA LEU A 40 3.99 18.55 -11.26
C LEU A 40 3.41 18.16 -12.63
N VAL A 41 2.48 17.21 -12.65
CA VAL A 41 1.75 16.80 -13.86
C VAL A 41 0.24 16.89 -13.64
N GLU A 42 -0.43 17.49 -14.61
CA GLU A 42 -1.89 17.59 -14.73
C GLU A 42 -2.29 17.08 -16.11
N LEU A 43 -2.99 15.94 -16.15
CA LEU A 43 -3.43 15.33 -17.41
C LEU A 43 -4.91 15.63 -17.66
N PRO A 44 -5.31 16.00 -18.89
CA PRO A 44 -6.71 16.14 -19.25
C PRO A 44 -7.52 14.87 -18.93
N GLY A 45 -8.68 15.04 -18.28
CA GLY A 45 -9.58 13.94 -17.91
C GLY A 45 -9.17 13.16 -16.65
N ALA A 46 -7.98 13.37 -16.11
CA ALA A 46 -7.59 12.83 -14.81
C ALA A 46 -8.19 13.70 -13.68
N VAL A 47 -9.02 13.11 -12.82
CA VAL A 47 -9.81 13.86 -11.82
C VAL A 47 -9.86 13.15 -10.47
N CYS A 48 -10.02 13.95 -9.41
CA CYS A 48 -10.32 13.49 -8.05
C CYS A 48 -11.82 13.28 -7.82
N SER A 49 -12.18 12.79 -6.64
CA SER A 49 -13.56 12.40 -6.29
C SER A 49 -14.58 13.52 -6.49
N ASN A 50 -14.23 14.76 -6.12
CA ASN A 50 -15.09 15.94 -6.32
C ASN A 50 -15.08 16.49 -7.75
N GLY A 51 -14.29 15.92 -8.67
CA GLY A 51 -14.14 16.39 -10.04
C GLY A 51 -13.04 17.43 -10.25
N SER A 52 -12.29 17.81 -9.20
CA SER A 52 -11.09 18.63 -9.36
C SER A 52 -10.00 17.90 -10.14
N GLN A 53 -9.09 18.66 -10.76
CA GLN A 53 -7.95 18.14 -11.51
C GLN A 53 -7.07 17.23 -10.64
N TYR A 54 -6.83 16.00 -11.11
CA TYR A 54 -5.85 15.10 -10.49
C TYR A 54 -4.43 15.60 -10.75
N ARG A 55 -3.56 15.43 -9.75
CA ARG A 55 -2.15 15.83 -9.79
C ARG A 55 -1.29 14.67 -9.33
N PHE A 56 -0.19 14.44 -10.04
CA PHE A 56 0.89 13.57 -9.59
C PHE A 56 2.24 14.22 -9.87
N TRP A 57 3.30 13.67 -9.29
CA TRP A 57 4.65 14.25 -9.42
C TRP A 57 5.64 13.21 -9.88
N TYR A 58 6.63 13.66 -10.64
CA TYR A 58 7.80 12.84 -10.95
C TYR A 58 9.11 13.62 -10.75
N TYR A 59 10.18 12.89 -10.52
CA TYR A 59 11.56 13.35 -10.56
C TYR A 59 12.29 12.51 -11.61
N ASP A 60 12.89 13.18 -12.58
CA ASP A 60 13.72 12.58 -13.63
C ASP A 60 15.19 12.68 -13.19
N SER A 61 15.76 11.52 -12.89
CA SER A 61 17.12 11.41 -12.38
C SER A 61 18.12 11.60 -13.53
N PRO A 62 19.10 12.50 -13.40
CA PRO A 62 20.09 12.72 -14.45
C PRO A 62 21.09 11.56 -14.60
N THR A 63 21.08 10.59 -13.68
CA THR A 63 22.09 9.52 -13.58
C THR A 63 21.51 8.11 -13.54
N SER A 64 20.19 7.96 -13.65
CA SER A 64 19.49 6.67 -13.60
C SER A 64 18.46 6.55 -14.71
N ASN A 65 18.13 5.32 -15.05
CA ASN A 65 16.98 4.95 -15.86
C ASN A 65 16.19 3.81 -15.19
N ASN A 66 16.34 3.69 -13.88
CA ASN A 66 15.51 2.85 -13.03
C ASN A 66 14.48 3.75 -12.36
N MET A 67 13.25 3.25 -12.18
CA MET A 67 12.10 4.03 -11.75
C MET A 67 11.39 3.39 -10.57
N VAL A 68 10.94 4.21 -9.63
CA VAL A 68 9.96 3.86 -8.59
C VAL A 68 8.65 4.58 -8.89
N ILE A 69 7.53 3.85 -8.89
CA ILE A 69 6.19 4.41 -8.83
C ILE A 69 5.61 4.04 -7.48
N SER A 70 5.28 5.05 -6.66
CA SER A 70 4.70 4.86 -5.33
C SER A 70 3.28 5.41 -5.27
N PHE A 71 2.33 4.52 -5.00
CA PHE A 71 0.93 4.87 -4.76
C PHE A 71 0.69 5.23 -3.30
N GLU A 72 0.06 6.38 -3.08
CA GLU A 72 -0.29 6.84 -1.76
C GLU A 72 -1.46 6.04 -1.17
N GLY A 73 -1.39 5.75 0.13
CA GLY A 73 -2.50 5.21 0.91
C GLY A 73 -3.44 6.25 1.53
N GLY A 74 -4.50 5.77 2.17
CA GLY A 74 -5.37 6.61 3.01
C GLY A 74 -6.85 6.28 2.87
N GLY A 75 -7.25 5.16 3.47
CA GLY A 75 -8.65 4.73 3.56
C GLY A 75 -9.34 4.45 2.23
N ALA A 76 -10.66 4.34 2.27
CA ALA A 76 -11.49 4.03 1.10
C ALA A 76 -12.94 4.40 1.38
N CYS A 77 -13.77 4.43 0.34
CA CYS A 77 -15.19 4.65 0.52
C CYS A 77 -16.05 3.95 -0.53
N TRP A 78 -17.25 3.54 -0.15
CA TRP A 78 -18.19 2.82 -1.02
C TRP A 78 -19.66 3.13 -0.72
N ASP A 79 -19.90 4.09 0.17
CA ASP A 79 -21.22 4.54 0.58
C ASP A 79 -21.17 5.97 1.14
N TYR A 80 -22.35 6.55 1.44
CA TYR A 80 -22.42 7.94 1.88
C TYR A 80 -21.56 8.22 3.13
N PRO A 81 -21.66 7.48 4.25
CA PRO A 81 -20.86 7.77 5.43
C PRO A 81 -19.35 7.74 5.19
N SER A 82 -18.85 6.76 4.43
CA SER A 82 -17.42 6.66 4.15
C SER A 82 -16.94 7.71 3.15
N CYS A 83 -17.76 8.08 2.17
CA CYS A 83 -17.38 9.04 1.13
C CYS A 83 -17.58 10.50 1.56
N SER A 84 -18.45 10.77 2.54
CA SER A 84 -18.65 12.10 3.11
C SER A 84 -17.65 12.42 4.24
N GLY A 85 -16.83 11.45 4.66
CA GLY A 85 -15.87 11.59 5.76
C GLY A 85 -16.45 11.34 7.16
N GLN A 86 -17.69 10.87 7.30
CA GLN A 86 -18.29 10.54 8.61
C GLN A 86 -17.54 9.39 9.32
N THR A 87 -16.85 8.54 8.56
CA THR A 87 -16.00 7.47 9.11
C THR A 87 -14.60 7.94 9.54
N GLY A 88 -14.34 9.25 9.52
CA GLY A 88 -13.09 9.83 9.98
C GLY A 88 -11.87 9.32 9.21
N ILE A 89 -10.85 8.86 9.93
CA ILE A 89 -9.57 8.39 9.37
C ILE A 89 -9.71 7.15 8.47
N LEU A 90 -10.83 6.43 8.54
CA LEU A 90 -11.11 5.31 7.64
C LEU A 90 -11.76 5.77 6.32
N GLY A 91 -12.20 7.02 6.22
CA GLY A 91 -12.71 7.57 4.96
C GLY A 91 -11.61 7.74 3.90
N ALA A 92 -12.02 8.02 2.67
CA ALA A 92 -11.10 8.31 1.58
C ALA A 92 -10.23 9.54 1.89
N ALA A 93 -8.92 9.46 1.66
CA ALA A 93 -8.02 10.60 1.73
C ALA A 93 -8.22 11.57 0.55
N ASN A 94 -7.99 12.86 0.82
CA ASN A 94 -8.02 13.96 -0.13
C ASN A 94 -9.21 13.97 -1.12
N PRO A 95 -10.46 13.68 -0.72
CA PRO A 95 -11.59 13.58 -1.66
C PRO A 95 -11.91 14.92 -2.33
N ASN A 96 -11.48 16.02 -1.71
CA ASN A 96 -11.67 17.39 -2.17
C ASN A 96 -10.59 17.87 -3.16
N GLY A 97 -9.69 16.99 -3.57
CA GLY A 97 -8.63 17.30 -4.53
C GLY A 97 -7.24 17.30 -3.92
N ILE A 98 -6.24 17.36 -4.80
CA ILE A 98 -4.83 17.42 -4.44
C ILE A 98 -4.32 18.83 -4.78
N PRO A 99 -3.83 19.63 -3.81
CA PRO A 99 -3.28 20.97 -4.10
C PRO A 99 -1.95 20.90 -4.87
N ALA A 100 -1.57 21.98 -5.56
CA ALA A 100 -0.38 22.01 -6.41
C ALA A 100 0.94 21.89 -5.62
N ASP A 101 0.93 22.23 -4.33
CA ASP A 101 2.08 22.12 -3.42
C ASP A 101 2.11 20.81 -2.63
N TYR A 102 1.18 19.87 -2.88
CA TYR A 102 0.96 18.66 -2.06
C TYR A 102 2.24 17.86 -1.79
N ILE A 103 3.12 17.75 -2.79
CA ILE A 103 4.37 16.98 -2.69
C ILE A 103 5.32 17.50 -1.58
N THR A 104 5.16 18.76 -1.18
CA THR A 104 5.95 19.40 -0.11
C THR A 104 5.25 19.36 1.25
N GLN A 105 3.97 18.99 1.30
CA GLN A 105 3.21 18.89 2.53
C GLN A 105 3.63 17.67 3.35
N MET A 106 3.38 17.74 4.67
CA MET A 106 3.88 16.77 5.66
C MET A 106 3.64 15.31 5.26
N LYS A 107 2.45 14.96 4.77
CA LYS A 107 2.12 13.58 4.40
C LYS A 107 3.01 13.10 3.26
N ALA A 108 2.95 13.72 2.09
CA ALA A 108 3.76 13.33 0.94
C ALA A 108 5.26 13.35 1.25
N LYS A 109 5.70 14.34 2.04
CA LYS A 109 7.12 14.53 2.39
C LYS A 109 7.67 13.47 3.34
N TYR A 110 6.87 12.86 4.21
CA TYR A 110 7.37 11.99 5.28
C TYR A 110 6.69 10.62 5.36
N VAL A 111 5.67 10.34 4.55
CA VAL A 111 4.88 9.11 4.70
C VAL A 111 5.65 7.83 4.42
N SER A 112 6.57 7.77 3.45
CA SER A 112 7.30 6.52 3.14
C SER A 112 8.78 6.75 2.78
N PRO A 113 9.73 6.18 3.56
CA PRO A 113 11.17 6.26 3.24
C PRO A 113 11.54 5.72 1.85
N LEU A 114 10.70 4.88 1.21
CA LEU A 114 10.92 4.40 -0.16
C LEU A 114 10.83 5.50 -1.22
N ILE A 115 9.98 6.52 -1.00
CA ILE A 115 9.78 7.61 -1.97
C ILE A 115 10.49 8.89 -1.54
N ASN A 116 10.58 9.15 -0.23
CA ASN A 116 11.00 10.45 0.29
C ASN A 116 12.33 10.43 1.01
N GLY A 117 13.00 9.27 1.11
CA GLY A 117 14.29 9.06 1.80
C GLY A 117 14.33 9.56 3.25
N ALA A 118 13.19 9.92 3.82
CA ALA A 118 13.09 10.65 5.08
C ALA A 118 12.67 9.67 6.17
N ASP A 119 13.59 8.83 6.62
CA ASP A 119 13.41 8.15 7.90
C ASP A 119 13.79 9.13 9.03
N PRO A 120 12.85 9.53 9.92
CA PRO A 120 13.18 10.38 11.07
C PRO A 120 14.18 9.69 12.00
N GLY A 121 14.28 8.36 11.96
CA GLY A 121 15.29 7.55 12.61
C GLY A 121 15.37 7.72 14.13
N ILE A 122 16.43 7.12 14.69
CA ILE A 122 16.92 7.42 16.03
C ILE A 122 18.12 8.37 15.86
N PRO A 123 18.18 9.52 16.56
CA PRO A 123 19.32 10.43 16.48
C PRO A 123 20.65 9.71 16.70
N GLY A 124 21.60 9.89 15.77
CA GLY A 124 22.96 9.35 15.87
C GLY A 124 23.20 7.98 15.21
N ARG A 125 22.19 7.34 14.62
CA ARG A 125 22.38 6.09 13.85
C ARG A 125 22.70 6.39 12.39
N ALA A 126 23.68 5.66 11.85
CA ALA A 126 24.11 5.79 10.46
C ALA A 126 22.94 5.45 9.53
N LYS A 127 22.74 6.32 8.53
CA LYS A 127 21.72 6.13 7.51
C LYS A 127 22.34 5.47 6.29
N ASN A 128 21.67 4.46 5.74
CA ASN A 128 22.14 3.75 4.55
C ASN A 128 21.27 4.11 3.34
N ASN A 129 21.89 4.16 2.16
CA ASN A 129 21.16 4.27 0.91
C ASN A 129 20.41 2.95 0.65
N ILE A 130 19.11 3.05 0.40
CA ILE A 130 18.33 1.94 -0.15
C ILE A 130 18.64 1.74 -1.63
N VAL A 131 18.30 0.55 -2.16
CA VAL A 131 18.56 0.18 -3.56
C VAL A 131 17.95 1.16 -4.57
N THR A 132 16.87 1.83 -4.21
CA THR A 132 16.17 2.82 -5.05
C THR A 132 16.73 4.23 -4.94
N ASN A 133 17.76 4.46 -4.11
CA ASN A 133 18.40 5.77 -4.01
C ASN A 133 18.91 6.23 -5.39
N GLY A 134 18.56 7.46 -5.78
CA GLY A 134 18.93 8.05 -7.08
C GLY A 134 18.12 7.55 -8.28
N TRP A 135 17.11 6.70 -8.11
CA TRP A 135 16.20 6.30 -9.19
C TRP A 135 15.27 7.46 -9.59
N ASP A 136 14.67 7.36 -10.77
CA ASP A 136 13.50 8.17 -11.12
C ASP A 136 12.40 7.89 -10.09
N MET A 137 11.76 8.95 -9.60
CA MET A 137 10.71 8.82 -8.59
C MET A 137 9.40 9.32 -9.16
N VAL A 138 8.33 8.56 -8.98
CA VAL A 138 6.96 8.97 -9.30
C VAL A 138 6.11 8.78 -8.06
N TYR A 139 5.44 9.85 -7.66
CA TYR A 139 4.50 9.83 -6.54
C TYR A 139 3.08 10.04 -7.05
N MET A 140 2.20 9.10 -6.72
CA MET A 140 0.79 9.08 -7.14
C MET A 140 -0.11 9.29 -5.91
N PRO A 141 -0.49 10.54 -5.58
CA PRO A 141 -1.42 10.81 -4.48
C PRO A 141 -2.79 10.18 -4.68
N TYR A 142 -3.48 9.97 -3.58
CA TYR A 142 -4.79 9.33 -3.57
C TYR A 142 -5.90 10.33 -3.27
N CYS A 143 -6.90 10.40 -4.13
CA CYS A 143 -8.05 11.30 -3.97
C CYS A 143 -9.37 10.75 -4.52
N THR A 144 -9.45 9.45 -4.83
CA THR A 144 -10.56 8.85 -5.60
C THR A 144 -11.44 7.89 -4.78
N GLY A 145 -11.06 7.62 -3.52
CA GLY A 145 -11.85 6.79 -2.59
C GLY A 145 -12.02 5.32 -2.97
N ASP A 146 -11.35 4.89 -4.04
CA ASP A 146 -11.46 3.58 -4.69
C ASP A 146 -10.12 2.83 -4.75
N VAL A 147 -9.21 3.15 -3.84
CA VAL A 147 -7.85 2.61 -3.72
C VAL A 147 -7.06 2.60 -5.03
N HIS A 148 -7.26 3.64 -5.85
CA HIS A 148 -6.68 3.85 -7.20
C HIS A 148 -7.15 2.87 -8.28
N VAL A 149 -8.21 2.10 -8.03
CA VAL A 149 -8.65 1.04 -8.95
C VAL A 149 -10.10 1.19 -9.39
N GLY A 150 -10.78 2.29 -9.09
CA GLY A 150 -12.18 2.48 -9.50
C GLY A 150 -12.35 3.08 -10.89
N ASN A 151 -13.51 2.83 -11.47
CA ASN A 151 -13.98 3.44 -12.71
C ASN A 151 -15.51 3.64 -12.69
N ARG A 152 -15.98 4.48 -11.76
CA ARG A 152 -17.40 4.78 -11.56
C ARG A 152 -17.62 6.22 -11.12
N VAL A 153 -18.64 6.86 -11.70
CA VAL A 153 -19.26 8.05 -11.12
C VAL A 153 -20.58 7.65 -10.50
N VAL A 154 -20.80 8.01 -9.24
CA VAL A 154 -22.00 7.63 -8.49
C VAL A 154 -22.42 8.75 -7.54
N THR A 155 -23.72 8.89 -7.34
CA THR A 155 -24.27 9.80 -6.35
C THR A 155 -24.69 9.01 -5.11
N TYR A 156 -24.04 9.27 -3.98
CA TYR A 156 -24.42 8.72 -2.69
C TYR A 156 -25.40 9.66 -1.99
N THR A 157 -26.49 9.12 -1.46
CA THR A 157 -27.51 9.88 -0.72
C THR A 157 -27.33 9.69 0.78
N ASP A 158 -27.47 10.75 1.56
CA ASP A 158 -27.45 10.68 3.02
C ASP A 158 -28.62 9.81 3.52
N PRO A 159 -28.36 8.70 4.24
CA PRO A 159 -29.42 7.84 4.75
C PRO A 159 -30.36 8.55 5.74
N THR A 160 -29.95 9.66 6.35
CA THR A 160 -30.79 10.47 7.25
C THR A 160 -31.64 11.51 6.51
N GLY A 161 -31.31 11.81 5.25
CA GLY A 161 -31.95 12.89 4.48
C GLY A 161 -31.59 14.31 4.92
N VAL A 162 -30.66 14.48 5.87
CA VAL A 162 -30.29 15.80 6.41
C VAL A 162 -29.31 16.54 5.50
N ASN A 163 -28.33 15.84 4.95
CA ASN A 163 -27.29 16.42 4.12
C ASN A 163 -27.54 16.20 2.63
N PRO A 164 -27.05 17.09 1.74
CA PRO A 164 -27.19 16.91 0.31
C PRO A 164 -26.47 15.65 -0.18
N PRO A 165 -26.96 15.01 -1.26
CA PRO A 165 -26.26 13.87 -1.86
C PRO A 165 -24.90 14.30 -2.41
N ILE A 166 -23.92 13.39 -2.36
CA ILE A 166 -22.56 13.61 -2.87
C ILE A 166 -22.37 12.88 -4.19
N THR A 167 -22.00 13.60 -5.24
CA THR A 167 -21.52 12.96 -6.47
C THR A 167 -20.04 12.69 -6.33
N PHE A 168 -19.68 11.42 -6.39
CA PHE A 168 -18.35 10.92 -6.12
C PHE A 168 -17.79 10.20 -7.35
N ARG A 169 -16.58 10.57 -7.75
CA ARG A 169 -15.86 10.00 -8.89
C ARG A 169 -14.77 9.04 -8.41
N HIS A 170 -15.11 7.76 -8.42
CA HIS A 170 -14.14 6.67 -8.33
C HIS A 170 -13.41 6.55 -9.67
N ASN A 171 -12.38 7.36 -9.89
CA ASN A 171 -11.64 7.47 -11.14
C ASN A 171 -10.18 7.00 -11.04
N GLY A 172 -9.84 6.24 -10.01
CA GLY A 172 -8.47 5.86 -9.67
C GLY A 172 -7.77 5.10 -10.80
N TYR A 173 -8.46 4.15 -11.43
CA TYR A 173 -7.86 3.33 -12.50
C TYR A 173 -7.52 4.19 -13.73
N ASN A 174 -8.43 5.08 -14.12
CA ASN A 174 -8.22 5.99 -15.26
C ASN A 174 -7.06 6.95 -14.99
N ASN A 175 -6.96 7.50 -13.77
CA ASN A 175 -5.82 8.35 -13.37
C ASN A 175 -4.50 7.57 -13.48
N THR A 176 -4.48 6.32 -13.03
CA THR A 176 -3.29 5.46 -13.08
C THR A 176 -2.88 5.14 -14.51
N VAL A 177 -3.83 4.78 -15.39
CA VAL A 177 -3.55 4.52 -16.81
C VAL A 177 -3.04 5.77 -17.52
N ALA A 178 -3.66 6.93 -17.28
CA ALA A 178 -3.22 8.20 -17.86
C ALA A 178 -1.78 8.54 -17.44
N ALA A 179 -1.45 8.38 -16.16
CA ALA A 179 -0.09 8.59 -15.66
C ALA A 179 0.91 7.62 -16.28
N ALA A 180 0.59 6.32 -16.37
CA ALA A 180 1.47 5.34 -17.02
C ALA A 180 1.73 5.68 -18.49
N ASN A 181 0.73 6.13 -19.24
CA ASN A 181 0.90 6.57 -20.63
C ASN A 181 1.79 7.81 -20.75
N PHE A 182 1.59 8.81 -19.87
CA PHE A 182 2.47 9.98 -19.80
C PHE A 182 3.92 9.58 -19.52
N LEU A 183 4.12 8.72 -18.52
CA LEU A 183 5.44 8.24 -18.13
C LEU A 183 6.13 7.45 -19.24
N HIS A 184 5.39 6.65 -20.02
CA HIS A 184 5.94 5.95 -21.18
C HIS A 184 6.51 6.93 -22.23
N GLY A 185 5.80 8.03 -22.48
CA GLY A 185 6.29 9.09 -23.37
C GLY A 185 7.48 9.87 -22.80
N ARG A 186 7.52 10.05 -21.48
CA ARG A 186 8.59 10.81 -20.80
C ARG A 186 9.87 10.01 -20.57
N PHE A 187 9.74 8.70 -20.33
CA PHE A 187 10.81 7.77 -19.99
C PHE A 187 10.82 6.60 -20.98
N PRO A 188 11.37 6.80 -22.19
CA PRO A 188 11.26 5.82 -23.28
C PRO A 188 12.06 4.53 -23.04
N SER A 189 12.95 4.50 -22.04
CA SER A 189 13.69 3.31 -21.63
C SER A 189 13.75 3.23 -20.11
N ILE A 190 13.22 2.15 -19.54
CA ILE A 190 13.30 1.87 -18.11
C ILE A 190 14.03 0.55 -17.90
N ASN A 191 15.14 0.56 -17.18
CA ASN A 191 15.93 -0.64 -16.88
C ASN A 191 15.23 -1.46 -15.78
N LYS A 192 15.07 -0.89 -14.60
CA LYS A 192 14.34 -1.51 -13.49
C LYS A 192 13.14 -0.65 -13.10
N LEU A 193 11.97 -1.26 -12.96
CA LEU A 193 10.77 -0.60 -12.46
C LEU A 193 10.38 -1.22 -11.11
N LEU A 194 10.26 -0.41 -10.06
CA LEU A 194 9.56 -0.79 -8.84
C LEU A 194 8.19 -0.13 -8.82
N VAL A 195 7.13 -0.93 -8.83
CA VAL A 195 5.77 -0.47 -8.54
C VAL A 195 5.49 -0.82 -7.08
N THR A 196 5.24 0.20 -6.27
CA THR A 196 5.01 0.06 -4.83
C THR A 196 3.89 0.98 -4.36
N GLY A 197 3.49 0.81 -3.13
CA GLY A 197 2.52 1.65 -2.45
C GLY A 197 2.17 1.04 -1.11
N PHE A 198 1.61 1.86 -0.24
CA PHE A 198 1.26 1.46 1.13
C PHE A 198 -0.25 1.56 1.34
N SER A 199 -0.83 0.68 2.14
CA SER A 199 -2.28 0.70 2.45
C SER A 199 -3.13 0.55 1.18
N ALA A 200 -4.08 1.48 0.94
CA ALA A 200 -4.79 1.62 -0.33
C ALA A 200 -3.84 1.66 -1.56
N GLY A 201 -2.65 2.25 -1.42
CA GLY A 201 -1.63 2.23 -2.46
C GLY A 201 -0.97 0.85 -2.65
N GLY A 202 -0.94 -0.01 -1.63
CA GLY A 202 -0.52 -1.40 -1.77
C GLY A 202 -1.51 -2.21 -2.61
N VAL A 203 -2.82 -1.95 -2.43
CA VAL A 203 -3.87 -2.51 -3.30
C VAL A 203 -3.65 -2.05 -4.73
N ALA A 204 -3.41 -0.75 -4.93
CA ALA A 204 -3.13 -0.16 -6.23
C ALA A 204 -1.89 -0.80 -6.90
N SER A 205 -0.79 -0.97 -6.16
CA SER A 205 0.46 -1.50 -6.71
C SER A 205 0.24 -2.89 -7.27
N GLY A 206 -0.45 -3.78 -6.53
CA GLY A 206 -0.78 -5.12 -7.00
C GLY A 206 -1.81 -5.13 -8.14
N ALA A 207 -2.91 -4.39 -7.99
CA ALA A 207 -4.04 -4.44 -8.91
C ALA A 207 -3.77 -3.77 -10.26
N THR A 208 -2.86 -2.79 -10.29
CA THR A 208 -2.49 -2.06 -11.52
C THR A 208 -1.17 -2.53 -12.11
N PHE A 209 -0.41 -3.41 -11.43
CA PHE A 209 0.91 -3.87 -11.87
C PHE A 209 0.93 -4.35 -13.32
N TYR A 210 -0.04 -5.19 -13.71
CA TYR A 210 -0.14 -5.69 -15.08
C TYR A 210 -0.20 -4.57 -16.11
N GLN A 211 -1.09 -3.61 -15.88
CA GLN A 211 -1.30 -2.48 -16.79
C GLN A 211 -0.07 -1.56 -16.84
N VAL A 212 0.48 -1.19 -15.68
CA VAL A 212 1.67 -0.33 -15.58
C VAL A 212 2.86 -0.99 -16.26
N ARG A 213 3.11 -2.28 -15.97
CA ARG A 213 4.22 -3.05 -16.55
C ARG A 213 4.13 -3.18 -18.07
N ARG A 214 2.92 -3.42 -18.60
CA ARG A 214 2.65 -3.51 -20.05
C ARG A 214 2.78 -2.17 -20.76
N THR A 215 2.45 -1.07 -20.08
CA THR A 215 2.51 0.28 -20.65
C THR A 215 3.95 0.80 -20.68
N LEU A 216 4.69 0.62 -19.58
CA LEU A 216 6.04 1.19 -19.43
C LEU A 216 7.14 0.33 -20.06
N VAL A 217 6.89 -0.96 -20.28
CA VAL A 217 7.80 -1.91 -20.93
C VAL A 217 9.25 -1.89 -20.38
N PRO A 218 9.48 -1.90 -19.05
CA PRO A 218 10.83 -1.95 -18.51
C PRO A 218 11.57 -3.26 -18.87
N THR A 219 12.89 -3.26 -18.74
CA THR A 219 13.70 -4.49 -18.88
C THR A 219 13.38 -5.49 -17.77
N LYS A 220 13.25 -5.01 -16.53
CA LYS A 220 12.86 -5.83 -15.37
C LYS A 220 11.94 -5.04 -14.45
N ALA A 221 10.94 -5.69 -13.87
CA ALA A 221 10.07 -5.06 -12.90
C ALA A 221 9.99 -5.81 -11.56
N TYR A 222 9.58 -5.03 -10.57
CA TYR A 222 9.45 -5.38 -9.18
C TYR A 222 8.11 -4.85 -8.68
N LEU A 223 7.33 -5.68 -7.99
CA LEU A 223 6.14 -5.29 -7.25
C LEU A 223 6.45 -5.40 -5.76
N LEU A 224 6.20 -4.34 -5.01
CA LEU A 224 6.13 -4.38 -3.54
C LEU A 224 4.75 -3.90 -3.09
N ASN A 225 3.95 -4.81 -2.56
CA ASN A 225 2.67 -4.49 -1.96
C ASN A 225 2.87 -4.36 -0.45
N ASP A 226 2.75 -3.14 0.09
CA ASP A 226 2.89 -2.86 1.52
C ASP A 226 1.52 -2.65 2.18
N SER A 227 1.11 -3.62 2.99
CA SER A 227 -0.17 -3.66 3.72
C SER A 227 -1.42 -3.33 2.88
N GLY A 228 -1.44 -3.71 1.60
CA GLY A 228 -2.62 -3.61 0.74
C GLY A 228 -3.00 -4.95 0.10
N PRO A 229 -3.18 -6.02 0.87
CA PRO A 229 -3.26 -7.37 0.33
C PRO A 229 -4.47 -7.57 -0.59
N LEU A 230 -4.25 -8.26 -1.71
CA LEU A 230 -5.31 -8.77 -2.57
C LEU A 230 -5.68 -10.18 -2.11
N PHE A 231 -6.48 -10.31 -1.04
CA PHE A 231 -6.80 -11.64 -0.49
C PHE A 231 -7.57 -12.52 -1.49
N PRO A 232 -7.24 -13.82 -1.63
CA PRO A 232 -8.08 -14.75 -2.35
C PRO A 232 -9.44 -14.85 -1.68
N ALA A 233 -10.51 -14.63 -2.44
CA ALA A 233 -11.89 -14.76 -1.97
C ALA A 233 -12.83 -15.16 -3.12
N PRO A 234 -12.68 -16.36 -3.70
CA PRO A 234 -13.47 -16.80 -4.86
C PRO A 234 -14.96 -17.02 -4.58
N ASN A 235 -15.35 -17.17 -3.31
CA ASN A 235 -16.74 -17.37 -2.91
C ASN A 235 -16.97 -16.97 -1.43
N SER A 236 -18.22 -17.08 -0.97
CA SER A 236 -18.66 -16.63 0.35
C SER A 236 -18.08 -17.38 1.56
N SER A 237 -17.31 -18.45 1.38
CA SER A 237 -16.61 -19.12 2.48
C SER A 237 -15.38 -18.35 2.98
N TYR A 238 -14.90 -17.36 2.22
CA TYR A 238 -13.73 -16.54 2.55
C TYR A 238 -14.14 -15.27 3.30
N ASN A 239 -13.37 -14.87 4.32
CA ASN A 239 -13.80 -13.78 5.21
C ASN A 239 -13.86 -12.42 4.51
N SER A 240 -12.96 -12.16 3.55
CA SER A 240 -12.90 -10.93 2.75
C SER A 240 -13.91 -10.88 1.60
N TYR A 241 -14.68 -11.94 1.36
CA TYR A 241 -15.62 -12.01 0.23
C TYR A 241 -16.67 -10.88 0.24
N LEU A 242 -17.19 -10.52 1.40
CA LEU A 242 -18.20 -9.47 1.53
C LEU A 242 -17.63 -8.09 1.17
N LEU A 243 -16.40 -7.77 1.63
CA LEU A 243 -15.70 -6.57 1.20
C LEU A 243 -15.50 -6.58 -0.31
N HIS A 244 -14.91 -7.65 -0.87
CA HIS A 244 -14.59 -7.73 -2.30
C HIS A 244 -15.83 -7.62 -3.19
N SER A 245 -16.94 -8.25 -2.81
CA SER A 245 -18.22 -8.14 -3.51
C SER A 245 -18.77 -6.71 -3.47
N THR A 246 -18.64 -6.04 -2.32
CA THR A 246 -19.07 -4.65 -2.13
C THR A 246 -18.29 -3.71 -3.04
N ILE A 247 -16.96 -3.76 -2.99
CA ILE A 247 -16.11 -2.86 -3.76
C ILE A 247 -16.15 -3.13 -5.26
N LYS A 248 -16.33 -4.39 -5.67
CA LYS A 248 -16.52 -4.76 -7.09
C LYS A 248 -17.68 -3.98 -7.71
N THR A 249 -18.77 -3.85 -6.96
CA THR A 249 -19.95 -3.07 -7.37
C THR A 249 -19.72 -1.57 -7.18
N ALA A 250 -19.29 -1.15 -5.99
CA ALA A 250 -19.14 0.26 -5.64
C ALA A 250 -18.19 1.01 -6.57
N TRP A 251 -17.11 0.35 -7.02
CA TRP A 251 -16.07 0.96 -7.85
C TRP A 251 -16.11 0.52 -9.31
N ASN A 252 -17.12 -0.27 -9.70
CA ASN A 252 -17.28 -0.82 -11.06
C ASN A 252 -16.03 -1.58 -11.55
N LEU A 253 -15.47 -2.44 -10.69
CA LEU A 253 -14.24 -3.18 -11.01
C LEU A 253 -14.41 -4.15 -12.18
N ALA A 254 -15.66 -4.54 -12.51
CA ALA A 254 -15.96 -5.34 -13.69
C ALA A 254 -15.46 -4.70 -14.99
N SER A 255 -15.52 -3.37 -15.11
CA SER A 255 -14.99 -2.64 -16.27
C SER A 255 -13.48 -2.80 -16.45
N ILE A 256 -12.75 -3.04 -15.35
CA ILE A 256 -11.30 -3.22 -15.35
C ILE A 256 -10.96 -4.69 -15.54
N PHE A 257 -11.69 -5.58 -14.87
CA PHE A 257 -11.52 -7.02 -14.98
C PHE A 257 -11.66 -7.51 -16.42
N SER A 258 -12.52 -6.86 -17.22
CA SER A 258 -12.69 -7.16 -18.64
C SER A 258 -11.45 -6.88 -19.52
N GLN A 259 -10.49 -6.11 -19.01
CA GLN A 259 -9.25 -5.73 -19.70
C GLN A 259 -8.06 -6.63 -19.31
N LEU A 260 -8.24 -7.52 -18.32
CA LEU A 260 -7.20 -8.39 -17.81
C LEU A 260 -7.09 -9.69 -18.63
N PRO A 261 -5.91 -10.33 -18.66
CA PRO A 261 -5.70 -11.56 -19.42
C PRO A 261 -6.49 -12.73 -18.84
N ALA A 262 -6.68 -13.78 -19.64
CA ALA A 262 -7.45 -14.97 -19.27
C ALA A 262 -6.95 -15.70 -18.00
N SER A 263 -5.71 -15.45 -17.56
CA SER A 263 -5.18 -15.98 -16.30
C SER A 263 -5.77 -15.30 -15.05
N PHE A 264 -6.53 -14.21 -15.21
CA PHE A 264 -7.27 -13.57 -14.12
C PHE A 264 -8.68 -14.16 -13.99
N ASN A 265 -9.10 -14.45 -12.76
CA ASN A 265 -10.45 -14.89 -12.46
C ASN A 265 -11.31 -13.68 -12.01
N PRO A 266 -12.30 -13.23 -12.81
CA PRO A 266 -13.12 -12.07 -12.47
C PRO A 266 -14.02 -12.25 -11.24
N ASN A 267 -14.15 -13.47 -10.71
CA ASN A 267 -14.88 -13.77 -9.48
C ASN A 267 -13.98 -13.76 -8.23
N ASP A 268 -12.67 -13.65 -8.40
CA ASP A 268 -11.71 -13.61 -7.30
C ASP A 268 -10.73 -12.44 -7.51
N PHE A 269 -10.95 -11.33 -6.81
CA PHE A 269 -10.06 -10.18 -6.89
C PHE A 269 -8.61 -10.54 -6.50
N GLY A 270 -8.44 -11.47 -5.54
CA GLY A 270 -7.13 -11.99 -5.15
C GLY A 270 -6.43 -12.82 -6.22
N SER A 271 -7.13 -13.26 -7.27
CA SER A 271 -6.49 -13.96 -8.39
C SER A 271 -5.51 -13.08 -9.18
N MET A 272 -5.53 -11.76 -8.97
CA MET A 272 -4.52 -10.84 -9.48
C MET A 272 -3.10 -11.26 -9.09
N ASN A 273 -2.87 -11.77 -7.87
CA ASN A 273 -1.54 -12.20 -7.43
C ASN A 273 -1.00 -13.33 -8.32
N SER A 274 -1.85 -14.33 -8.58
CA SER A 274 -1.53 -15.46 -9.46
C SER A 274 -1.35 -15.02 -10.92
N MET A 275 -2.24 -14.12 -11.38
CA MET A 275 -2.18 -13.56 -12.73
C MET A 275 -0.86 -12.83 -12.97
N VAL A 276 -0.45 -11.88 -12.11
CA VAL A 276 0.80 -11.15 -12.32
C VAL A 276 2.01 -12.08 -12.29
N ALA A 277 2.05 -13.03 -11.35
CA ALA A 277 3.16 -13.98 -11.22
C ALA A 277 3.33 -14.84 -12.48
N THR A 278 2.20 -15.28 -13.05
CA THR A 278 2.17 -16.11 -14.27
C THR A 278 2.50 -15.31 -15.53
N GLN A 279 1.98 -14.09 -15.65
CA GLN A 279 2.19 -13.24 -16.84
C GLN A 279 3.63 -12.71 -16.92
N PHE A 280 4.30 -12.55 -15.78
CA PHE A 280 5.65 -11.98 -15.71
C PHE A 280 6.62 -12.86 -14.91
N PRO A 281 6.97 -14.07 -15.38
CA PRO A 281 7.80 -15.02 -14.64
C PRO A 281 9.24 -14.53 -14.36
N ASN A 282 9.71 -13.53 -15.11
CA ASN A 282 11.05 -12.93 -14.96
C ASN A 282 11.08 -11.69 -14.05
N ASP A 283 9.91 -11.12 -13.73
CA ASP A 283 9.77 -10.03 -12.77
C ASP A 283 9.66 -10.59 -11.35
N ARG A 284 9.80 -9.74 -10.32
CA ARG A 284 9.74 -10.17 -8.91
C ARG A 284 8.61 -9.48 -8.18
N MET A 285 7.90 -10.20 -7.33
CA MET A 285 6.81 -9.65 -6.53
C MET A 285 7.06 -9.95 -5.06
N ALA A 286 6.65 -9.02 -4.20
CA ALA A 286 6.68 -9.19 -2.76
C ALA A 286 5.40 -8.61 -2.14
N TYR A 287 4.86 -9.32 -1.16
CA TYR A 287 3.85 -8.81 -0.24
C TYR A 287 4.49 -8.59 1.13
N THR A 288 4.23 -7.45 1.75
CA THR A 288 4.67 -7.15 3.11
C THR A 288 3.49 -6.61 3.91
N GLY A 289 3.39 -6.98 5.18
CA GLY A 289 2.32 -6.50 6.07
C GLY A 289 2.15 -7.33 7.33
N TYR A 290 1.90 -6.64 8.46
CA TYR A 290 1.81 -7.26 9.77
C TYR A 290 0.59 -8.18 9.96
N SER A 291 0.78 -9.29 10.69
CA SER A 291 -0.29 -10.18 11.16
C SER A 291 -1.23 -9.56 12.19
N SER A 292 -0.83 -8.42 12.76
CA SER A 292 -1.64 -7.63 13.70
C SER A 292 -2.10 -6.29 13.14
N ASP A 293 -2.02 -6.08 11.81
CA ASP A 293 -2.53 -4.88 11.15
C ASP A 293 -4.01 -4.68 11.48
N TYR A 294 -4.27 -3.72 12.38
CA TYR A 294 -5.61 -3.39 12.81
C TYR A 294 -6.21 -2.22 12.02
N ASN A 295 -5.43 -1.55 11.19
CA ASN A 295 -5.93 -0.48 10.34
C ASN A 295 -6.66 -1.07 9.13
N PHE A 296 -5.97 -1.89 8.33
CA PHE A 296 -6.53 -2.44 7.09
C PHE A 296 -7.57 -3.53 7.36
N SER A 297 -7.38 -4.33 8.41
CA SER A 297 -8.32 -5.40 8.76
C SER A 297 -9.72 -4.89 9.14
N ARG A 298 -9.82 -3.67 9.69
CA ARG A 298 -11.11 -3.03 9.98
C ARG A 298 -11.94 -2.80 8.72
N PHE A 299 -11.30 -2.36 7.62
CA PHE A 299 -11.96 -2.25 6.32
C PHE A 299 -12.51 -3.59 5.84
N SER A 300 -11.76 -4.67 6.09
CA SER A 300 -12.12 -6.01 5.63
C SER A 300 -13.28 -6.63 6.40
N TYR A 301 -13.42 -6.32 7.69
CA TYR A 301 -14.29 -7.11 8.57
C TYR A 301 -15.25 -6.30 9.45
N GLU A 302 -14.87 -5.12 9.96
CA GLU A 302 -15.66 -4.43 11.00
C GLU A 302 -17.08 -4.10 10.54
N ARG A 303 -17.23 -3.63 9.29
CA ARG A 303 -18.53 -3.27 8.71
C ARG A 303 -19.34 -4.46 8.19
N PHE A 304 -18.73 -5.63 8.05
CA PHE A 304 -19.34 -6.82 7.45
C PHE A 304 -19.70 -7.90 8.48
N TYR A 305 -19.20 -7.77 9.71
CA TYR A 305 -19.46 -8.70 10.81
C TYR A 305 -19.92 -7.91 12.06
N PRO A 306 -21.21 -7.58 12.18
CA PRO A 306 -21.73 -6.79 13.30
C PRO A 306 -21.36 -7.39 14.66
N GLY A 307 -20.89 -6.54 15.58
CA GLY A 307 -20.49 -6.95 16.93
C GLY A 307 -19.15 -7.69 17.02
N ILE A 308 -18.39 -7.79 15.93
CA ILE A 308 -17.06 -8.41 15.95
C ILE A 308 -16.10 -7.62 16.86
N THR A 309 -15.38 -8.33 17.71
CA THR A 309 -14.33 -7.73 18.55
C THR A 309 -13.06 -7.50 17.75
N GLN A 310 -12.15 -6.65 18.24
CA GLN A 310 -10.80 -6.49 17.66
C GLN A 310 -10.08 -7.84 17.52
N ALA A 311 -10.19 -8.73 18.52
CA ALA A 311 -9.62 -10.07 18.44
C ALA A 311 -10.23 -10.90 17.30
N GLY A 312 -11.55 -10.79 17.08
CA GLY A 312 -12.24 -11.43 15.95
C GLY A 312 -11.81 -10.88 14.59
N ILE A 313 -11.65 -9.55 14.48
CA ILE A 313 -11.13 -8.89 13.27
C ILE A 313 -9.75 -9.43 12.92
N LEU A 314 -8.83 -9.45 13.89
CA LEU A 314 -7.47 -9.94 13.67
C LEU A 314 -7.40 -11.46 13.44
N ALA A 315 -8.34 -12.23 13.97
CA ALA A 315 -8.44 -13.66 13.66
C ALA A 315 -8.82 -13.89 12.18
N LYS A 316 -9.81 -13.16 11.66
CA LYS A 316 -10.19 -13.21 10.25
C LYS A 316 -9.07 -12.71 9.33
N TRP A 317 -8.40 -11.63 9.73
CA TRP A 317 -7.23 -11.08 9.02
C TRP A 317 -6.15 -12.13 8.80
N ARG A 318 -5.72 -12.80 9.88
CA ARG A 318 -4.67 -13.83 9.80
C ARG A 318 -5.10 -15.04 8.99
N ALA A 319 -6.39 -15.41 9.03
CA ALA A 319 -6.92 -16.50 8.22
C ALA A 319 -6.84 -16.16 6.71
N ASP A 320 -7.26 -14.97 6.30
CA ASP A 320 -7.17 -14.55 4.90
C ASP A 320 -5.71 -14.28 4.46
N GLN A 321 -4.86 -13.77 5.35
CA GLN A 321 -3.43 -13.64 5.11
C GLN A 321 -2.76 -15.00 4.90
N THR A 322 -3.18 -16.04 5.65
CA THR A 322 -2.74 -17.42 5.43
C THR A 322 -3.17 -17.92 4.04
N ASN A 323 -4.39 -17.60 3.60
CA ASN A 323 -4.86 -17.95 2.25
C ASN A 323 -4.01 -17.28 1.16
N LEU A 324 -3.69 -15.99 1.32
CA LEU A 324 -2.80 -15.27 0.42
C LEU A 324 -1.41 -15.90 0.36
N ILE A 325 -0.78 -16.14 1.51
CA ILE A 325 0.55 -16.77 1.59
C ILE A 325 0.54 -18.14 0.88
N ASN A 326 -0.50 -18.95 1.12
CA ASN A 326 -0.66 -20.24 0.48
C ASN A 326 -0.82 -20.14 -1.05
N GLN A 327 -1.42 -19.07 -1.55
CA GLN A 327 -1.52 -18.81 -2.99
C GLN A 327 -0.18 -18.35 -3.58
N ILE A 328 0.48 -17.35 -2.99
CA ILE A 328 1.68 -16.73 -3.58
C ILE A 328 2.92 -17.62 -3.50
N LYS A 329 3.04 -18.49 -2.47
CA LYS A 329 4.18 -19.41 -2.32
C LYS A 329 4.28 -20.46 -3.43
N LEU A 330 3.24 -20.60 -4.27
CA LEU A 330 3.24 -21.48 -5.43
C LEU A 330 4.11 -20.93 -6.58
N TYR A 331 4.52 -19.66 -6.51
CA TYR A 331 5.26 -18.99 -7.57
C TYR A 331 6.68 -18.64 -7.10
N SER A 332 7.70 -19.11 -7.84
CA SER A 332 9.11 -18.89 -7.50
C SER A 332 9.57 -17.43 -7.60
N ASN A 333 8.75 -16.58 -8.23
CA ASN A 333 8.97 -15.15 -8.38
C ASN A 333 8.17 -14.28 -7.41
N TYR A 334 7.41 -14.86 -6.48
CA TYR A 334 6.61 -14.13 -5.48
C TYR A 334 7.08 -14.48 -4.05
N SER A 335 7.57 -13.49 -3.31
CA SER A 335 7.96 -13.60 -1.90
C SER A 335 6.99 -12.87 -0.97
N TYR A 336 7.17 -13.05 0.34
CA TYR A 336 6.44 -12.29 1.35
C TYR A 336 7.26 -12.03 2.61
N HIS A 337 6.91 -10.98 3.33
CA HIS A 337 7.38 -10.68 4.67
C HIS A 337 6.18 -10.35 5.56
N VAL A 338 5.92 -11.17 6.58
CA VAL A 338 4.74 -11.04 7.44
C VAL A 338 5.18 -10.99 8.89
N PRO A 339 5.61 -9.82 9.37
CA PRO A 339 5.96 -9.63 10.76
C PRO A 339 4.71 -9.70 11.65
N TRP A 340 4.91 -9.90 12.96
CA TRP A 340 3.77 -10.01 13.87
C TRP A 340 3.15 -8.66 14.20
N HIS A 341 3.93 -7.72 14.73
CA HIS A 341 3.45 -6.46 15.26
C HIS A 341 4.51 -5.36 15.20
N ARG A 342 4.06 -4.12 15.05
CA ARG A 342 4.83 -2.93 15.41
C ARG A 342 3.95 -1.90 16.12
N PRO A 343 4.49 -1.09 17.04
CA PRO A 343 3.71 -0.12 17.82
C PRO A 343 3.41 1.18 17.05
N ILE A 344 3.49 1.17 15.72
CA ILE A 344 3.31 2.36 14.86
C ILE A 344 2.08 2.15 13.99
N ASN A 345 1.16 3.13 14.06
CA ASN A 345 -0.03 3.24 13.21
C ASN A 345 -0.80 1.91 13.12
N ASP A 346 -1.14 1.32 14.27
CA ASP A 346 -1.91 0.07 14.37
C ASP A 346 -1.30 -1.13 13.60
N SER A 347 0.03 -1.25 13.62
CA SER A 347 0.80 -2.21 12.82
C SER A 347 0.65 -2.05 11.31
N HIS A 348 0.39 -0.83 10.84
CA HIS A 348 0.18 -0.51 9.42
C HIS A 348 1.13 0.63 9.04
N CYS A 349 1.91 0.65 7.96
CA CYS A 349 2.39 -0.38 7.05
C CYS A 349 3.92 -0.49 7.16
N ASP A 350 4.56 -1.54 6.67
CA ASP A 350 5.97 -1.86 6.89
C ASP A 350 6.94 -0.79 6.37
N SER A 351 6.54 -0.02 5.34
CA SER A 351 7.38 1.00 4.71
C SER A 351 6.85 2.42 4.89
N ILE A 352 6.05 2.69 5.92
CA ILE A 352 5.67 4.07 6.30
C ILE A 352 6.44 4.56 7.53
N ILE A 353 6.76 5.86 7.53
CA ILE A 353 7.51 6.59 8.57
C ILE A 353 8.96 6.11 8.69
N THR A 354 9.17 4.82 9.00
CA THR A 354 10.46 4.16 9.17
C THR A 354 10.33 2.68 8.81
N PHE A 355 11.45 2.01 8.51
CA PHE A 355 11.45 0.56 8.37
C PHE A 355 11.52 -0.18 9.71
N MET A 356 11.79 0.52 10.82
CA MET A 356 11.85 -0.09 12.15
C MET A 356 10.51 -0.69 12.57
N GLY A 357 10.56 -1.91 13.10
CA GLY A 357 9.40 -2.59 13.70
C GLY A 357 9.42 -4.09 13.53
#